data_AF-A0A7S3IX61-F1
#
_entry.id   AF-A0A7S3IX61-F1
#
_cell.length_a   1.000
_cell.length_b   1.000
_cell.length_c   1.000
_cell.angle_alpha   90.00
_cell.angle_beta   90.00
_cell.angle_gamma   90.00
#
_symmetry.space_group_name_H-M   'P 1'
#
loop_
_entity.id
_entity.type
_entity.pdbx_description
1 polymer ?
#
loop_
_entity_poly.entity_id
_entity_poly.type
_entity_poly.pdbx_seq_one_letter_code
_entity_poly.pdbx_strand_id
1 'polypeptide(L)'
;MGSKEHYDRGVNTFSPEGRIYQIEYALESIKHGSTSVGIKTKEGVVLGVEKKMDDLQEPVKSEKLVEIDSHCGCAMSGIIGDSRILIDSARVEAQNHKFNYDEALPVNLITQAVSDLAMNFGEGMEGTKKKPMARPYGVSLLFAGVDVNGPQLYQ
;
A
#
# COMPACT_ATOMS: atom_id res chain seq x y z
N MET A 1 -33.65 -9.12 -20.06
CA MET A 1 -32.36 -9.18 -19.34
C MET A 1 -31.57 -7.93 -19.68
N GLY A 2 -31.62 -6.92 -18.81
CA GLY A 2 -30.87 -5.66 -19.00
C GLY A 2 -29.40 -5.87 -18.68
N SER A 3 -28.52 -5.40 -19.57
CA SER A 3 -27.08 -5.50 -19.48
C SER A 3 -26.53 -4.84 -18.22
N LYS A 4 -25.90 -5.64 -17.35
CA LYS A 4 -25.15 -5.21 -16.15
C LYS A 4 -23.99 -4.23 -16.44
N GLU A 5 -23.69 -3.96 -17.70
CA GLU A 5 -22.46 -3.32 -18.16
C GLU A 5 -22.46 -1.77 -18.14
N HIS A 6 -23.50 -1.08 -17.67
CA HIS A 6 -23.59 0.39 -17.85
C HIS A 6 -23.77 1.24 -16.59
N TYR A 7 -23.84 0.66 -15.39
CA TYR A 7 -24.12 1.43 -14.15
C TYR A 7 -22.92 1.58 -13.20
N ASP A 8 -21.73 1.14 -13.57
CA ASP A 8 -20.56 1.12 -12.68
C ASP A 8 -19.50 2.18 -13.03
N ARG A 9 -19.95 3.38 -13.40
CA ARG A 9 -19.04 4.47 -13.79
C ARG A 9 -18.69 5.43 -12.64
N GLY A 10 -19.48 5.44 -11.57
CA GLY A 10 -19.21 6.30 -10.42
C GLY A 10 -18.18 5.67 -9.50
N VAL A 11 -17.18 6.44 -9.06
CA VAL A 11 -16.11 5.95 -8.17
C VAL A 11 -16.67 5.45 -6.82
N ASN A 12 -17.81 6.01 -6.40
CA ASN A 12 -18.50 5.71 -5.14
C ASN A 12 -19.77 4.86 -5.35
N THR A 13 -19.82 4.02 -6.38
CA THR A 13 -20.99 3.16 -6.66
C THR A 13 -20.96 1.89 -5.83
N PHE A 14 -22.06 1.60 -5.12
CA PHE A 14 -22.23 0.38 -4.33
C PHE A 14 -22.86 -0.76 -5.13
N SER A 15 -22.40 -1.98 -4.88
CA SER A 15 -23.01 -3.23 -5.34
C SER A 15 -24.29 -3.53 -4.54
N PRO A 16 -25.18 -4.41 -5.03
CA PRO A 16 -26.34 -4.87 -4.26
C PRO A 16 -26.00 -5.47 -2.89
N GLU A 17 -24.77 -5.98 -2.75
CA GLU A 17 -24.21 -6.55 -1.52
C GLU A 17 -23.52 -5.51 -0.61
N GLY A 18 -23.56 -4.22 -0.98
CA GLY A 18 -23.01 -3.12 -0.18
C GLY A 18 -21.50 -2.91 -0.32
N ARG A 19 -20.86 -3.38 -1.39
CA ARG A 19 -19.43 -3.17 -1.66
C ARG A 19 -19.19 -2.07 -2.69
N ILE A 20 -18.08 -1.36 -2.61
CA ILE A 20 -17.71 -0.37 -3.63
C ILE A 20 -17.05 -1.10 -4.81
N TYR A 21 -17.64 -1.01 -5.99
CA TYR A 21 -17.16 -1.74 -7.17
C TYR A 21 -15.69 -1.44 -7.52
N GLN A 22 -15.29 -0.17 -7.47
CA GLN A 22 -13.91 0.22 -7.75
C GLN A 22 -12.88 -0.41 -6.79
N ILE A 23 -13.26 -0.64 -5.53
CA ILE A 23 -12.40 -1.35 -4.57
C ILE A 23 -12.30 -2.83 -4.95
N GLU A 24 -13.42 -3.48 -5.28
CA GLU A 24 -13.40 -4.90 -5.68
C GLU A 24 -12.53 -5.11 -6.94
N TYR A 25 -12.60 -4.21 -7.92
CA TYR A 25 -11.75 -4.28 -9.12
C TYR A 25 -10.27 -4.05 -8.82
N ALA A 26 -9.95 -3.13 -7.90
CA ALA A 26 -8.58 -2.91 -7.46
C ALA A 26 -8.04 -4.16 -6.73
N LEU A 27 -8.83 -4.75 -5.84
CA LEU A 27 -8.48 -5.98 -5.11
C LEU A 27 -8.26 -7.17 -6.05
N GLU A 28 -9.08 -7.31 -7.10
CA GLU A 28 -8.88 -8.36 -8.09
C GLU A 28 -7.59 -8.12 -8.89
N SER A 29 -7.31 -6.88 -9.26
CA SER A 29 -6.08 -6.50 -9.98
C SER A 29 -4.81 -6.80 -9.17
N ILE A 30 -4.85 -6.64 -7.84
CA ILE A 30 -3.73 -6.94 -6.94
C ILE A 30 -3.35 -8.42 -6.99
N LYS A 31 -4.31 -9.34 -7.14
CA LYS A 31 -4.06 -10.79 -7.21
C LYS A 31 -3.22 -11.21 -8.41
N HIS A 32 -3.17 -10.39 -9.46
CA HIS A 32 -2.31 -10.62 -10.63
C HIS A 32 -0.86 -10.14 -10.42
N GLY A 33 -0.59 -9.46 -9.30
CA GLY A 33 0.76 -9.11 -8.88
C GLY A 33 1.61 -10.35 -8.57
N SER A 34 2.93 -10.18 -8.59
CA SER A 34 3.83 -11.23 -8.09
C SER A 34 3.63 -11.47 -6.60
N THR A 35 3.94 -12.69 -6.17
CA THR A 35 3.74 -13.08 -4.77
C THR A 35 4.70 -12.34 -3.83
N SER A 36 4.18 -11.87 -2.70
CA SER A 36 4.94 -11.29 -1.60
C SER A 36 4.49 -11.97 -0.30
N VAL A 37 5.43 -12.26 0.60
CA VAL A 37 5.19 -12.98 1.86
C VAL A 37 5.89 -12.24 2.99
N GLY A 38 5.19 -12.05 4.11
CA GLY A 38 5.76 -11.57 5.36
C GLY A 38 5.56 -12.59 6.47
N ILE A 39 6.59 -12.82 7.29
CA ILE A 39 6.51 -13.70 8.46
C ILE A 39 6.97 -12.92 9.68
N LYS A 40 6.09 -12.82 10.67
CA LYS A 40 6.38 -12.27 12.00
C LYS A 40 6.66 -13.40 12.97
N THR A 41 7.79 -13.32 13.67
CA THR A 41 8.19 -14.22 14.75
C THR A 41 8.34 -13.43 16.06
N LYS A 42 8.74 -14.09 17.15
CA LYS A 42 9.05 -13.38 18.40
C LYS A 42 10.39 -12.65 18.31
N GLU A 43 11.27 -13.14 17.45
CA GLU A 43 12.66 -12.71 17.29
C GLU A 43 12.80 -11.60 16.24
N GLY A 44 11.88 -11.53 15.28
CA GLY A 44 11.96 -10.56 14.19
C GLY A 44 10.87 -10.74 13.15
N VAL A 45 10.98 -9.98 12.06
CA VAL A 45 10.10 -10.05 10.91
C VAL A 45 10.92 -10.18 9.63
N VAL A 46 10.43 -10.98 8.69
CA VAL A 46 11.07 -11.18 7.39
C VAL A 46 10.06 -10.94 6.27
N LEU A 47 10.53 -10.31 5.19
CA LEU A 47 9.79 -10.12 3.95
C LEU A 47 10.49 -10.89 2.82
N GLY A 48 9.70 -11.56 1.99
CA GLY A 48 10.14 -12.22 0.77
C GLY A 48 9.25 -11.81 -0.40
N VAL A 49 9.85 -11.55 -1.55
CA VAL A 49 9.10 -11.21 -2.77
C VAL A 49 9.56 -12.06 -3.94
N GLU A 50 8.62 -12.46 -4.77
CA GLU A 50 8.90 -13.10 -6.03
C GLU A 50 9.44 -12.06 -7.03
N LYS A 51 10.66 -12.31 -7.49
CA LYS A 51 11.31 -11.52 -8.52
C LYS A 51 11.19 -12.26 -9.85
N LYS A 52 10.24 -11.84 -10.69
CA LYS A 52 10.17 -12.26 -12.09
C LYS A 52 11.15 -11.40 -12.89
N MET A 53 12.07 -12.04 -13.62
CA MET A 53 13.04 -11.39 -14.49
C MET A 53 13.00 -12.02 -15.86
N ASP A 54 13.05 -11.17 -16.88
CA ASP A 54 13.27 -11.60 -18.25
C ASP A 54 14.78 -11.72 -18.52
N ASP A 55 15.17 -12.55 -19.49
CA ASP A 55 16.58 -12.86 -19.78
C ASP A 55 17.43 -11.64 -20.18
N LEU A 56 16.78 -10.57 -20.65
CA LEU A 56 17.43 -9.32 -21.06
C LEU A 56 17.45 -8.26 -19.94
N GLN A 57 16.83 -8.55 -18.79
CA GLN A 57 16.77 -7.61 -17.68
C GLN A 57 18.01 -7.75 -16.80
N GLU A 58 18.72 -6.64 -16.56
CA GLU A 58 19.85 -6.66 -15.65
C GLU A 58 19.41 -7.05 -14.22
N PRO A 59 20.20 -7.83 -13.48
CA PRO A 59 19.88 -8.24 -12.11
C PRO A 59 19.99 -7.06 -11.13
N VAL A 60 18.99 -6.16 -11.12
CA VAL A 60 18.91 -5.03 -10.18
C VAL A 60 18.20 -5.44 -8.89
N LYS A 61 18.39 -4.69 -7.79
CA LYS A 61 17.61 -4.85 -6.54
C LYS A 61 16.11 -4.88 -6.88
N SER A 62 15.37 -5.79 -6.26
CA SER A 62 13.92 -5.87 -6.50
C SER A 62 13.27 -4.55 -6.09
N GLU A 63 12.62 -3.87 -7.03
CA GLU A 63 11.84 -2.65 -6.74
C GLU A 63 10.67 -2.93 -5.78
N LYS A 64 10.34 -4.22 -5.55
CA LYS A 64 9.22 -4.64 -4.71
C LYS A 64 9.54 -4.73 -3.22
N LEU A 65 10.82 -4.65 -2.84
CA LEU A 65 11.25 -4.57 -1.45
C LEU A 65 11.96 -3.25 -1.22
N VAL A 66 11.34 -2.39 -0.42
CA VAL A 66 11.82 -1.03 -0.19
C VAL A 66 11.95 -0.76 1.30
N GLU A 67 12.95 0.06 1.63
CA GLU A 67 13.14 0.59 2.98
C GLU A 67 12.28 1.85 3.14
N ILE A 68 11.58 1.95 4.27
CA ILE A 68 10.79 3.12 4.68
C ILE A 68 11.59 3.95 5.67
N ASP A 69 12.15 3.30 6.68
CA ASP A 69 13.07 3.85 7.67
C ASP A 69 13.99 2.72 8.16
N SER A 70 15.03 3.05 8.91
CA SER A 70 16.03 2.10 9.43
C SER A 70 15.46 0.89 10.17
N HIS A 71 14.26 1.00 10.76
CA HIS A 71 13.57 -0.06 11.50
C HIS A 71 12.37 -0.67 10.75
N CYS A 72 12.04 -0.18 9.55
CA CYS A 72 10.82 -0.51 8.83
C CYS A 72 11.04 -0.66 7.32
N GLY A 73 10.62 -1.80 6.77
CA GLY A 73 10.59 -2.10 5.34
C GLY A 73 9.18 -2.40 4.85
N CYS A 74 9.01 -2.35 3.53
CA CYS A 74 7.74 -2.64 2.87
C CYS A 74 7.94 -3.55 1.66
N ALA A 75 7.11 -4.59 1.57
CA ALA A 75 6.95 -5.39 0.35
C ALA A 75 5.67 -4.97 -0.37
N MET A 76 5.68 -4.99 -1.70
CA MET A 76 4.51 -4.62 -2.51
C MET A 76 4.04 -5.75 -3.41
N SER A 77 2.73 -5.81 -3.67
CA SER A 77 2.10 -6.66 -4.68
C SER A 77 1.02 -5.89 -5.43
N GLY A 78 0.88 -6.14 -6.74
CA GLY A 78 0.02 -5.37 -7.64
C GLY A 78 0.81 -4.39 -8.52
N ILE A 79 0.23 -3.22 -8.81
CA ILE A 79 0.78 -2.22 -9.73
C ILE A 79 1.88 -1.41 -9.02
N ILE A 80 3.15 -1.69 -9.36
CA ILE A 80 4.33 -1.02 -8.75
C ILE A 80 4.30 0.51 -8.97
N GLY A 81 3.74 1.00 -10.09
CA GLY A 81 3.62 2.44 -10.34
C GLY A 81 2.78 3.17 -9.28
N ASP A 82 1.70 2.53 -8.82
CA ASP A 82 0.81 3.08 -7.81
C ASP A 82 1.45 3.07 -6.41
N SER A 83 2.40 2.16 -6.16
CA SER A 83 3.05 2.04 -4.84
C SER A 83 3.96 3.22 -4.51
N ARG A 84 4.58 3.84 -5.52
CA ARG A 84 5.61 4.88 -5.34
C ARG A 84 5.11 6.04 -4.47
N ILE A 85 3.90 6.53 -4.74
CA ILE A 85 3.28 7.63 -3.98
C ILE A 85 3.06 7.24 -2.51
N LEU A 86 2.59 6.01 -2.27
CA LEU A 86 2.32 5.52 -0.91
C LEU A 86 3.63 5.32 -0.13
N ILE A 87 4.65 4.74 -0.77
CA ILE A 87 5.99 4.53 -0.18
C ILE A 87 6.67 5.87 0.13
N ASP A 88 6.62 6.83 -0.79
CA ASP A 88 7.23 8.15 -0.57
C ASP A 88 6.49 8.91 0.53
N SER A 89 5.15 8.80 0.60
CA SER A 89 4.38 9.35 1.72
C SER A 89 4.78 8.70 3.06
N ALA A 90 4.97 7.37 3.09
CA ALA A 90 5.41 6.66 4.29
C ALA A 90 6.79 7.15 4.78
N ARG A 91 7.73 7.33 3.86
CA ARG A 91 9.08 7.85 4.15
C ARG A 91 9.04 9.27 4.70
N VAL A 92 8.26 10.15 4.06
CA VAL A 92 8.09 11.53 4.52
C VAL A 92 7.48 11.56 5.91
N GLU A 93 6.45 10.76 6.18
CA GLU A 93 5.82 10.70 7.49
C GLU A 93 6.78 10.20 8.58
N ALA A 94 7.52 9.13 8.30
CA ALA A 94 8.52 8.59 9.23
C ALA A 94 9.61 9.62 9.56
N GLN A 95 10.17 10.30 8.54
CA GLN A 95 11.20 11.32 8.76
C GLN A 95 10.65 12.58 9.44
N ASN A 96 9.42 13.00 9.12
CA ASN A 96 8.77 14.11 9.80
C ASN A 96 8.57 13.81 11.29
N HIS A 97 8.09 12.61 11.63
CA HIS A 97 7.92 12.22 13.02
C HIS A 97 9.26 12.24 13.77
N LYS A 98 10.28 11.62 13.17
CA LYS A 98 11.64 11.62 13.74
C LYS A 98 12.20 13.02 13.92
N PHE A 99 11.97 13.92 12.97
CA PHE A 99 12.40 15.31 13.08
C PHE A 99 11.70 16.08 14.21
N ASN A 100 10.39 15.85 14.41
CA ASN A 100 9.60 16.60 15.39
C ASN A 100 9.71 16.02 16.82
N TYR A 101 9.85 14.71 16.96
CA TYR A 101 9.76 14.00 18.23
C TYR A 101 11.05 13.27 18.64
N ASP A 102 12.08 13.27 17.78
CA ASP A 102 13.37 12.59 17.99
C ASP A 102 13.24 11.08 18.30
N GLU A 103 12.17 10.45 17.77
CA GLU A 103 11.94 9.01 17.91
C GLU A 103 11.43 8.39 16.61
N ALA A 104 11.72 7.10 16.44
CA ALA A 104 11.28 6.33 15.28
C ALA A 104 9.76 6.14 15.30
N LEU A 105 9.09 6.44 14.19
CA LEU A 105 7.64 6.28 14.07
C LEU A 105 7.25 4.80 14.15
N PRO A 106 6.36 4.39 15.07
CA PRO A 106 5.88 3.01 15.18
C PRO A 106 5.29 2.47 13.87
N VAL A 107 5.48 1.18 13.58
CA VAL A 107 5.12 0.58 12.28
C VAL A 107 3.62 0.61 12.05
N ASN A 108 2.82 0.48 13.11
CA ASN A 108 1.37 0.62 13.05
C ASN A 108 0.93 2.04 12.61
N LEU A 109 1.63 3.09 13.06
CA LEU A 109 1.31 4.47 12.70
C LEU A 109 1.75 4.80 11.27
N ILE A 110 2.88 4.28 10.82
CA ILE A 110 3.28 4.33 9.40
C ILE A 110 2.17 3.72 8.52
N THR A 111 1.71 2.52 8.90
CA THR A 111 0.67 1.80 8.17
C THR A 111 -0.64 2.59 8.14
N GLN A 112 -1.04 3.16 9.28
CA GLN A 112 -2.25 3.97 9.39
C GLN A 112 -2.19 5.23 8.49
N ALA A 113 -1.08 5.97 8.54
CA ALA A 113 -0.90 7.17 7.71
C ALA A 113 -0.98 6.86 6.20
N VAL A 114 -0.41 5.72 5.78
CA VAL A 114 -0.49 5.26 4.38
C VAL A 114 -1.91 4.80 4.03
N SER A 115 -2.60 4.14 4.96
CA SER A 115 -4.00 3.72 4.77
C SER A 115 -4.93 4.92 4.59
N ASP A 116 -4.77 5.96 5.40
CA ASP A 116 -5.54 7.20 5.29
C ASP A 116 -5.34 7.87 3.93
N LEU A 117 -4.10 7.85 3.40
CA LEU A 117 -3.80 8.33 2.05
C LEU A 117 -4.43 7.43 0.98
N ALA A 118 -4.38 6.11 1.16
CA ALA A 118 -4.94 5.14 0.22
C ALA A 118 -6.48 5.26 0.10
N MET A 119 -7.16 5.60 1.20
CA MET A 119 -8.61 5.81 1.24
C MET A 119 -9.05 7.14 0.60
N ASN A 120 -8.13 8.07 0.33
CA ASN A 120 -8.44 9.37 -0.26
C ASN A 120 -8.60 9.31 -1.79
N PHE A 121 -9.65 8.64 -2.27
CA PHE A 121 -10.02 8.57 -3.68
C PHE A 121 -11.51 8.90 -3.90
N GLY A 122 -11.89 9.27 -5.12
CA GLY A 122 -13.25 9.58 -5.53
C GLY A 122 -13.54 11.07 -5.68
N GLU A 123 -14.82 11.41 -5.57
CA GLU A 123 -15.29 12.80 -5.58
C GLU A 123 -15.05 13.37 -4.17
N GLY A 124 -13.94 14.09 -4.01
CA GLY A 124 -13.39 14.43 -2.69
C GLY A 124 -14.35 15.15 -1.76
N MET A 125 -14.04 15.14 -0.47
CA MET A 125 -14.70 16.01 0.50
C MET A 125 -14.33 17.48 0.22
N GLU A 126 -15.33 18.35 0.09
CA GLU A 126 -15.11 19.80 0.08
C GLU A 126 -14.29 20.18 1.33
N GLY A 127 -13.06 20.68 1.13
CA GLY A 127 -12.19 21.17 2.21
C GLY A 127 -10.85 20.44 2.38
N THR A 128 -10.61 19.30 1.73
CA THR A 128 -9.29 18.66 1.77
C THR A 128 -8.31 19.34 0.80
N LYS A 129 -7.16 19.81 1.32
CA LYS A 129 -6.12 20.50 0.51
C LYS A 129 -5.50 19.64 -0.60
N LYS A 130 -5.57 18.31 -0.50
CA LYS A 130 -5.04 17.37 -1.51
C LYS A 130 -6.16 16.93 -2.45
N LYS A 131 -5.91 17.03 -3.76
CA LYS A 131 -6.80 16.47 -4.78
C LYS A 131 -6.97 14.97 -4.51
N PRO A 132 -8.20 14.46 -4.39
CA PRO A 132 -8.44 13.02 -4.25
C PRO A 132 -7.96 12.30 -5.51
N MET A 133 -7.53 11.06 -5.34
CA MET A 133 -7.24 10.19 -6.47
C MET A 133 -8.52 9.86 -7.24
N ALA A 134 -8.46 9.82 -8.57
CA ALA A 134 -9.63 9.48 -9.38
C ALA A 134 -10.04 7.99 -9.26
N ARG A 135 -9.18 7.14 -8.69
CA ARG A 135 -9.38 5.70 -8.50
C ARG A 135 -8.60 5.19 -7.29
N PRO A 136 -8.98 4.06 -6.68
CA PRO A 136 -8.18 3.38 -5.67
C PRO A 136 -6.79 2.98 -6.21
N TYR A 137 -5.84 2.80 -5.29
CA TYR A 137 -4.52 2.27 -5.60
C TYR A 137 -4.61 0.76 -5.87
N GLY A 138 -4.06 0.31 -7.01
CA GLY A 138 -4.04 -1.10 -7.40
C GLY A 138 -2.88 -1.88 -6.78
N VAL A 139 -2.52 -1.59 -5.53
CA VAL A 139 -1.38 -2.19 -4.82
C VAL A 139 -1.77 -2.57 -3.40
N SER A 140 -1.27 -3.71 -2.94
CA SER A 140 -1.24 -4.09 -1.52
C SER A 140 0.18 -3.99 -1.00
N LEU A 141 0.33 -3.41 0.18
CA LEU A 141 1.61 -3.17 0.85
C LEU A 141 1.70 -4.05 2.09
N LEU A 142 2.86 -4.63 2.34
CA LEU A 142 3.18 -5.40 3.54
C LEU A 142 4.26 -4.64 4.30
N PHE A 143 3.87 -3.92 5.34
CA PHE A 143 4.79 -3.20 6.21
C PHE A 143 5.32 -4.14 7.29
N ALA A 144 6.64 -4.18 7.42
CA ALA A 144 7.33 -5.02 8.39
C ALA A 144 8.43 -4.21 9.06
N GLY A 145 8.47 -4.23 10.39
CA GLY A 145 9.54 -3.58 11.14
C GLY A 145 9.66 -4.09 12.55
N VAL A 146 10.66 -3.59 13.25
CA VAL A 146 10.88 -3.85 14.67
C VAL A 146 10.95 -2.51 15.38
N ASP A 147 9.92 -2.17 16.15
CA ASP A 147 9.87 -0.94 16.93
C ASP A 147 9.87 -1.23 18.44
N VAL A 148 9.55 -0.22 19.26
CA VAL A 148 9.50 -0.33 20.72
C VAL A 148 8.52 -1.40 21.23
N ASN A 149 7.53 -1.80 20.42
CA ASN A 149 6.57 -2.84 20.73
C ASN A 149 7.02 -4.23 20.21
N GLY A 150 8.22 -4.32 19.66
CA GLY A 150 8.80 -5.54 19.09
C GLY A 150 8.53 -5.71 17.60
N PRO A 151 8.67 -6.94 17.05
CA PRO A 151 8.43 -7.21 15.65
C PRO A 151 6.95 -7.02 15.28
N GLN A 152 6.70 -6.29 14.20
CA GLN A 152 5.36 -6.01 13.69
C GLN A 152 5.27 -6.30 12.18
N LEU A 153 4.08 -6.72 11.73
CA LEU A 153 3.76 -7.00 10.34
C LEU A 153 2.30 -6.58 10.09
N TYR A 154 2.09 -5.71 9.10
CA TYR A 154 0.77 -5.20 8.71
C TYR A 154 0.57 -5.30 7.20
N GLN A 155 -0.69 -5.38 6.78
CA GLN A 155 -1.15 -5.36 5.40
C GLN A 155 -2.26 -4.32 5.25
#